data_AF-A0A2N5D1X7-F1
#
_entry.id   AF-A0A2N5D1X7-F1
#
_cell.length_a   1.000
_cell.length_b   1.000
_cell.length_c   1.000
_cell.angle_alpha   90.00
_cell.angle_beta   90.00
_cell.angle_gamma   90.00
#
_symmetry.space_group_name_H-M   'P 1'
#
loop_
_entity.id
_entity.type
_entity.pdbx_description
1 polymer ?
#
loop_
_entity_poly.entity_id
_entity_poly.type
_entity_poly.pdbx_seq_one_letter_code
_entity_poly.pdbx_strand_id
1 'polypeptide(L)'
;MSKSVHSRLAAAGAIAAMLAAVLAPQAQAFGTVRKAGQNAEHERITRRALEPAGFERLTLNQLAGTSLMVGAGTFGAVGAPDRPFRGLISVTEAHCDDGDWFDQRDYAQSREKANDALRACRALMYRNLDEALRRAGDLVAPDLSLGATSIDSGCKFDESDKDTAKCRVLEYFGLALHAAQDFYSHTNWVDAPRANPTVKDPQGLNHDAPAEWLGPALPAEVPAGLVSGCYGFPEWASCGGRIKHDYLNKDTVHTGRGGYDKAMAVAAADTRAKWDQFSERVLERYGQARGGKILCVIKADDPRRACA
;
A
#
# COMPACT_ATOMS: atom_id res chain seq x y z
N MET A 1 -17.03 -59.66 12.35
CA MET A 1 -17.56 -58.38 12.90
C MET A 1 -16.52 -57.95 13.94
N SER A 2 -15.75 -56.86 13.84
CA SER A 2 -16.13 -55.48 13.62
C SER A 2 -14.89 -54.69 13.14
N LYS A 3 -14.90 -54.22 11.88
CA LYS A 3 -14.04 -53.13 11.39
C LYS A 3 -14.92 -51.89 11.29
N SER A 4 -15.11 -51.16 12.37
CA SER A 4 -15.79 -49.87 12.34
C SER A 4 -15.57 -49.18 13.67
N VAL A 5 -15.13 -47.91 13.64
CA VAL A 5 -15.35 -46.82 14.61
C VAL A 5 -14.12 -45.92 14.71
N HIS A 6 -12.89 -46.44 14.63
CA HIS A 6 -11.69 -45.62 14.88
C HIS A 6 -11.24 -44.77 13.67
N SER A 7 -11.64 -45.14 12.45
CA SER A 7 -11.25 -44.40 11.23
C SER A 7 -12.16 -43.23 10.86
N ARG A 8 -13.28 -43.02 11.58
CA ARG A 8 -14.22 -41.92 11.29
C ARG A 8 -14.00 -40.66 12.13
N LEU A 9 -13.27 -40.75 13.24
CA LEU A 9 -12.95 -39.59 14.09
C LEU A 9 -11.74 -38.78 13.60
N ALA A 10 -10.78 -39.43 12.92
CA ALA A 10 -9.62 -38.73 12.34
C ALA A 10 -9.97 -37.90 11.09
N ALA A 11 -10.98 -38.30 10.31
CA ALA A 11 -11.40 -37.59 9.12
C ALA A 11 -12.25 -36.33 9.43
N ALA A 12 -12.97 -36.31 10.55
CA ALA A 12 -13.78 -35.15 10.96
C ALA A 12 -12.93 -33.99 11.52
N GLY A 13 -11.81 -34.30 12.20
CA GLY A 13 -10.89 -33.29 12.73
C GLY A 13 -10.09 -32.54 11.65
N ALA A 14 -9.73 -33.24 10.56
CA ALA A 14 -8.96 -32.64 9.46
C ALA A 14 -9.80 -31.68 8.59
N ILE A 15 -11.11 -31.95 8.42
CA ILE A 15 -12.01 -31.09 7.66
C ILE A 15 -12.38 -29.82 8.46
N ALA A 16 -12.52 -29.93 9.78
CA ALA A 16 -12.77 -28.76 10.64
C ALA A 16 -11.57 -27.80 10.71
N ALA A 17 -10.34 -28.32 10.68
CA ALA A 17 -9.12 -27.49 10.64
C ALA A 17 -8.93 -26.77 9.30
N MET A 18 -9.34 -27.38 8.18
CA MET A 18 -9.29 -26.72 6.87
C MET A 18 -10.40 -25.68 6.68
N LEU A 19 -11.60 -25.86 7.26
CA LEU A 19 -12.65 -24.83 7.21
C LEU A 19 -12.41 -23.66 8.17
N ALA A 20 -11.72 -23.86 9.29
CA ALA A 20 -11.37 -22.78 10.22
C ALA A 20 -10.27 -21.84 9.68
N ALA A 21 -9.42 -22.32 8.77
CA ALA A 21 -8.42 -21.48 8.10
C ALA A 21 -9.01 -20.52 7.06
N VAL A 22 -10.25 -20.75 6.61
CA VAL A 22 -10.95 -19.89 5.62
C VAL A 22 -11.74 -18.76 6.28
N LEU A 23 -11.88 -18.78 7.62
CA LEU A 23 -12.63 -17.79 8.40
C LEU A 23 -11.77 -16.96 9.35
N ALA A 24 -10.44 -17.11 9.32
CA ALA A 24 -9.58 -16.12 9.96
C ALA A 24 -9.85 -14.77 9.28
N PRO A 25 -10.11 -13.69 10.04
CA PRO A 25 -10.05 -12.34 9.48
C PRO A 25 -8.67 -12.24 8.83
N GLN A 26 -8.63 -12.13 7.51
CA GLN A 26 -7.38 -11.75 6.87
C GLN A 26 -7.06 -10.39 7.47
N ALA A 27 -5.88 -10.22 8.07
CA ALA A 27 -5.36 -8.89 8.34
C ALA A 27 -5.30 -8.20 6.97
N GLN A 28 -6.14 -7.19 6.83
CA GLN A 28 -6.75 -6.81 5.57
C GLN A 28 -6.26 -5.41 5.27
N ALA A 29 -4.99 -5.21 4.89
CA ALA A 29 -4.43 -3.91 4.47
C ALA A 29 -5.43 -3.05 3.70
N PHE A 30 -5.37 -1.70 3.80
CA PHE A 30 -6.39 -0.77 3.28
C PHE A 30 -7.09 -1.34 2.04
N GLY A 31 -8.27 -1.92 2.22
CA GLY A 31 -8.68 -2.98 1.31
C GLY A 31 -8.63 -2.67 -0.17
N THR A 32 -8.03 -3.55 -0.97
CA THR A 32 -8.15 -3.46 -2.43
C THR A 32 -9.50 -4.00 -2.94
N VAL A 33 -10.22 -4.79 -2.14
CA VAL A 33 -11.45 -5.49 -2.57
C VAL A 33 -12.68 -5.11 -1.73
N ARG A 34 -13.87 -5.16 -2.32
CA ARG A 34 -15.14 -5.00 -1.59
C ARG A 34 -15.58 -6.32 -0.94
N LYS A 35 -14.88 -6.77 0.10
CA LYS A 35 -15.23 -8.00 0.83
C LYS A 35 -14.80 -7.92 2.30
N ALA A 36 -15.59 -8.54 3.18
CA ALA A 36 -15.32 -8.65 4.62
C ALA A 36 -15.16 -7.30 5.36
N GLY A 37 -15.83 -6.24 4.89
CA GLY A 37 -15.82 -4.91 5.52
C GLY A 37 -14.89 -3.90 4.85
N GLN A 38 -13.97 -4.35 4.00
CA GLN A 38 -13.20 -3.51 3.09
C GLN A 38 -14.08 -2.92 1.98
N ASN A 39 -13.81 -1.68 1.59
CA ASN A 39 -14.55 -0.90 0.59
C ASN A 39 -13.64 -0.30 -0.50
N ALA A 40 -12.56 -0.98 -0.87
CA ALA A 40 -11.62 -0.50 -1.89
C ALA A 40 -10.90 0.79 -1.47
N GLU A 41 -10.37 0.84 -0.25
CA GLU A 41 -9.73 1.98 0.39
C GLU A 41 -8.56 2.51 -0.45
N HIS A 42 -7.66 1.64 -0.91
CA HIS A 42 -6.60 2.02 -1.85
C HIS A 42 -7.15 2.72 -3.11
N GLU A 43 -8.21 2.15 -3.70
CA GLU A 43 -8.86 2.74 -4.86
C GLU A 43 -9.44 4.13 -4.53
N ARG A 44 -10.19 4.24 -3.43
CA ARG A 44 -10.86 5.47 -2.99
C ARG A 44 -9.87 6.58 -2.67
N ILE A 45 -8.79 6.25 -1.95
CA ILE A 45 -7.71 7.20 -1.63
C ILE A 45 -7.06 7.69 -2.92
N THR A 46 -6.69 6.76 -3.80
CA THR A 46 -6.00 7.08 -5.06
C THR A 46 -6.86 7.95 -5.97
N ARG A 47 -8.14 7.63 -6.13
CA ARG A 47 -9.09 8.45 -6.92
C ARG A 47 -9.27 9.83 -6.31
N ARG A 48 -9.52 9.91 -5.00
CA ARG A 48 -9.68 11.19 -4.29
C ARG A 48 -8.46 12.11 -4.47
N ALA A 49 -7.26 11.54 -4.50
CA ALA A 49 -6.02 12.30 -4.62
C ALA A 49 -5.69 12.70 -6.07
N LEU A 50 -5.93 11.81 -7.04
CA LEU A 50 -5.37 11.93 -8.39
C LEU A 50 -6.38 12.35 -9.47
N GLU A 51 -7.69 12.20 -9.25
CA GLU A 51 -8.69 12.82 -10.15
C GLU A 51 -8.48 14.34 -10.26
N PRO A 52 -8.30 15.09 -9.15
CA PRO A 52 -8.02 16.53 -9.23
C PRO A 52 -6.63 16.87 -9.81
N ALA A 53 -5.74 15.89 -9.98
CA ALA A 53 -4.45 16.06 -10.66
C ALA A 53 -4.57 15.90 -12.20
N GLY A 54 -5.77 15.56 -12.69
CA GLY A 54 -6.07 15.43 -14.11
C GLY A 54 -5.75 14.07 -14.70
N PHE A 55 -5.71 13.01 -13.88
CA PHE A 55 -5.65 11.64 -14.40
C PHE A 55 -6.97 11.29 -15.11
N GLU A 56 -6.86 10.82 -16.34
CA GLU A 56 -8.01 10.37 -17.10
C GLU A 56 -8.49 8.99 -16.61
N ARG A 57 -9.75 8.67 -16.92
CA ARG A 57 -10.49 7.61 -16.25
C ARG A 57 -9.85 6.23 -16.45
N LEU A 58 -9.44 5.85 -17.66
CA LEU A 58 -8.89 4.52 -17.92
C LEU A 58 -7.51 4.36 -17.27
N THR A 59 -6.69 5.40 -17.34
CA THR A 59 -5.40 5.48 -16.68
C THR A 59 -5.55 5.36 -15.17
N LEU A 60 -6.48 6.12 -14.59
CA LEU A 60 -6.75 6.06 -13.17
C LEU A 60 -7.28 4.69 -12.74
N ASN A 61 -8.07 4.02 -13.58
CA ASN A 61 -8.51 2.64 -13.32
C ASN A 61 -7.34 1.64 -13.31
N GLN A 62 -6.31 1.84 -14.16
CA GLN A 62 -5.10 1.03 -14.12
C GLN A 62 -4.31 1.27 -12.82
N LEU A 63 -4.19 2.52 -12.38
CA LEU A 63 -3.45 2.86 -11.17
C LEU A 63 -4.19 2.44 -9.89
N ALA A 64 -5.43 2.91 -9.72
CA ALA A 64 -6.24 2.74 -8.51
C ALA A 64 -6.93 1.37 -8.41
N GLY A 65 -7.05 0.65 -9.52
CA GLY A 65 -7.91 -0.52 -9.60
C GLY A 65 -9.38 -0.16 -9.85
N THR A 66 -10.22 -1.19 -9.90
CA THR A 66 -11.66 -1.02 -10.13
C THR A 66 -12.43 -1.94 -9.22
N SER A 67 -13.30 -1.38 -8.37
CA SER A 67 -14.18 -2.16 -7.50
C SER A 67 -15.61 -2.08 -7.99
N LEU A 68 -15.81 -2.41 -9.27
CA LEU A 68 -17.12 -2.30 -9.91
C LEU A 68 -18.07 -3.45 -9.57
N MET A 69 -17.60 -4.59 -9.05
CA MET A 69 -18.44 -5.69 -8.56
C MET A 69 -17.64 -6.72 -7.77
N VAL A 70 -18.27 -7.40 -6.80
CA VAL A 70 -17.69 -8.56 -6.11
C VAL A 70 -17.30 -9.61 -7.17
N GLY A 71 -15.99 -9.81 -7.37
CA GLY A 71 -15.45 -10.78 -8.33
C GLY A 71 -15.19 -10.28 -9.76
N ALA A 72 -15.45 -8.99 -10.07
CA ALA A 72 -15.21 -8.42 -11.41
C ALA A 72 -14.29 -7.19 -11.39
N GLY A 73 -13.59 -6.97 -10.28
CA GLY A 73 -12.67 -5.85 -10.10
C GLY A 73 -11.21 -6.16 -10.45
N THR A 74 -10.41 -5.11 -10.53
CA THR A 74 -8.95 -5.18 -10.70
C THR A 74 -8.26 -4.56 -9.50
N PHE A 75 -7.11 -5.10 -9.11
CA PHE A 75 -6.29 -4.53 -8.02
C PHE A 75 -5.67 -3.18 -8.39
N GLY A 76 -5.47 -2.94 -9.69
CA GLY A 76 -4.64 -1.83 -10.16
C GLY A 76 -3.18 -1.98 -9.74
N ALA A 77 -2.39 -0.93 -9.97
CA ALA A 77 -1.00 -0.90 -9.53
C ALA A 77 -0.89 -0.68 -8.02
N VAL A 78 -1.76 0.15 -7.44
CA VAL A 78 -1.76 0.42 -5.98
C VAL A 78 -2.13 -0.83 -5.20
N GLY A 79 -3.08 -1.64 -5.65
CA GLY A 79 -3.40 -2.90 -4.99
C GLY A 79 -2.51 -4.08 -5.40
N ALA A 80 -1.50 -3.89 -6.25
CA ALA A 80 -0.68 -4.99 -6.73
C ALA A 80 0.00 -5.80 -5.60
N PRO A 81 0.51 -5.17 -4.52
CA PRO A 81 1.12 -5.91 -3.40
C PRO A 81 0.17 -6.90 -2.72
N ASP A 82 -1.13 -6.58 -2.64
CA ASP A 82 -2.17 -7.41 -2.01
C ASP A 82 -2.58 -8.64 -2.83
N ARG A 83 -2.04 -8.81 -4.04
CA ARG A 83 -2.42 -9.92 -4.91
C ARG A 83 -1.81 -11.23 -4.40
N PRO A 84 -2.61 -12.30 -4.19
CA PRO A 84 -2.14 -13.58 -3.63
C PRO A 84 -0.91 -14.19 -4.30
N PHE A 85 -0.78 -14.01 -5.62
CA PHE A 85 0.29 -14.60 -6.42
C PHE A 85 1.43 -13.63 -6.75
N ARG A 86 1.37 -12.38 -6.27
CA ARG A 86 2.42 -11.38 -6.55
C ARG A 86 3.66 -11.57 -5.67
N GLY A 87 3.54 -12.28 -4.56
CA GLY A 87 4.62 -12.55 -3.62
C GLY A 87 4.96 -11.39 -2.69
N LEU A 88 4.14 -10.35 -2.63
CA LEU A 88 4.39 -9.14 -1.83
C LEU A 88 3.55 -9.06 -0.53
N ILE A 89 2.47 -9.84 -0.41
CA ILE A 89 1.61 -9.87 0.80
C ILE A 89 2.41 -10.11 2.10
N SER A 90 3.48 -10.90 2.03
CA SER A 90 4.31 -11.23 3.21
C SER A 90 5.55 -10.34 3.34
N VAL A 91 5.69 -9.31 2.51
CA VAL A 91 6.82 -8.38 2.53
C VAL A 91 6.42 -7.20 3.41
N THR A 92 6.85 -7.21 4.67
CA THR A 92 6.39 -6.24 5.68
C THR A 92 6.74 -4.80 5.32
N GLU A 93 7.83 -4.57 4.58
CA GLU A 93 8.17 -3.24 4.09
C GLU A 93 7.20 -2.71 3.02
N ALA A 94 6.51 -3.59 2.29
CA ALA A 94 5.49 -3.18 1.32
C ALA A 94 4.23 -2.64 2.01
N HIS A 95 3.94 -3.14 3.22
CA HIS A 95 2.76 -2.80 4.03
C HIS A 95 3.08 -1.89 5.23
N CYS A 96 4.34 -1.43 5.32
CA CYS A 96 4.83 -0.58 6.41
C CYS A 96 4.69 -1.21 7.80
N ASP A 97 4.75 -2.53 7.89
CA ASP A 97 4.60 -3.32 9.13
C ASP A 97 5.95 -3.50 9.87
N ASP A 98 5.89 -4.19 11.01
CA ASP A 98 7.00 -4.56 11.90
C ASP A 98 7.74 -3.39 12.59
N GLY A 99 7.21 -2.17 12.49
CA GLY A 99 7.69 -0.99 13.22
C GLY A 99 7.25 -0.91 14.68
N ASP A 100 6.87 -2.02 15.31
CA ASP A 100 6.34 -2.02 16.67
C ASP A 100 7.42 -1.97 17.74
N TRP A 101 7.31 -1.01 18.65
CA TRP A 101 8.09 -1.00 19.88
C TRP A 101 7.23 -0.47 21.03
N PHE A 102 7.38 -1.07 22.20
CA PHE A 102 6.73 -0.60 23.42
C PHE A 102 7.74 -0.58 24.56
N ASP A 103 7.73 0.49 25.36
CA ASP A 103 8.67 0.68 26.46
C ASP A 103 8.29 -0.18 27.67
N GLN A 104 8.58 -1.47 27.57
CA GLN A 104 8.46 -2.44 28.65
C GLN A 104 9.66 -3.39 28.64
N ARG A 105 10.08 -3.81 29.84
CA ARG A 105 11.32 -4.59 30.06
C ARG A 105 11.46 -5.82 29.15
N ASP A 106 10.36 -6.51 28.89
CA ASP A 106 10.34 -7.79 28.17
C ASP A 106 9.53 -7.71 26.85
N TYR A 107 9.55 -6.55 26.18
CA TYR A 107 8.94 -6.43 24.86
C TYR A 107 9.70 -7.27 23.83
N ALA A 108 8.98 -8.01 22.98
CA ALA A 108 9.56 -9.02 22.09
C ALA A 108 10.43 -8.44 20.95
N GLN A 109 10.28 -7.15 20.64
CA GLN A 109 11.07 -6.45 19.61
C GLN A 109 11.90 -5.30 20.21
N SER A 110 13.11 -5.08 19.71
CA SER A 110 13.90 -3.91 20.11
C SER A 110 13.49 -2.65 19.35
N ARG A 111 13.71 -1.49 19.96
CA ARG A 111 13.47 -0.19 19.32
C ARG A 111 14.28 -0.01 18.03
N GLU A 112 15.49 -0.55 18.00
CA GLU A 112 16.36 -0.54 16.83
C GLU A 112 15.73 -1.28 15.65
N LYS A 113 15.28 -2.52 15.86
CA LYS A 113 14.63 -3.33 14.82
C LYS A 113 13.34 -2.67 14.31
N ALA A 114 12.52 -2.13 15.21
CA ALA A 114 11.31 -1.40 14.84
C ALA A 114 11.64 -0.18 13.96
N ASN A 115 12.65 0.61 14.33
CA ASN A 115 13.07 1.76 13.54
C ASN A 115 13.65 1.34 12.18
N ASP A 116 14.34 0.21 12.11
CA ASP A 116 14.88 -0.32 10.86
C ASP A 116 13.77 -0.79 9.91
N ALA A 117 12.70 -1.42 10.42
CA ALA A 117 11.52 -1.77 9.63
C ALA A 117 10.82 -0.52 9.04
N LEU A 118 10.61 0.51 9.86
CA LEU A 118 10.04 1.79 9.39
C LEU A 118 10.91 2.46 8.32
N ARG A 119 12.24 2.47 8.52
CA ARG A 119 13.20 2.95 7.51
C ARG A 119 13.16 2.12 6.24
N ALA A 120 13.00 0.81 6.34
CA ALA A 120 12.94 -0.09 5.21
C ALA A 120 11.67 0.13 4.36
N CYS A 121 10.52 0.37 5.00
CA CYS A 121 9.29 0.79 4.30
C CYS A 121 9.50 2.11 3.54
N ARG A 122 10.03 3.15 4.19
CA ARG A 122 10.34 4.43 3.52
C ARG A 122 11.33 4.22 2.37
N ALA A 123 12.37 3.43 2.57
CA ALA A 123 13.34 3.15 1.52
C ALA A 123 12.70 2.43 0.32
N LEU A 124 11.75 1.51 0.56
CA LEU A 124 10.98 0.85 -0.50
C LEU A 124 10.14 1.85 -1.29
N MET A 125 9.43 2.77 -0.62
CA MET A 125 8.69 3.85 -1.31
C MET A 125 9.58 4.63 -2.26
N TYR A 126 10.76 5.05 -1.78
CA TYR A 126 11.68 5.85 -2.59
C TYR A 126 12.35 5.06 -3.72
N ARG A 127 12.71 3.79 -3.50
CA ARG A 127 13.19 2.92 -4.59
C ARG A 127 12.15 2.80 -5.70
N ASN A 128 10.88 2.65 -5.35
CA ASN A 128 9.79 2.57 -6.30
C ASN A 128 9.54 3.92 -7.02
N LEU A 129 9.57 5.05 -6.31
CA LEU A 129 9.49 6.37 -6.95
C LEU A 129 10.66 6.64 -7.91
N ASP A 130 11.87 6.23 -7.54
CA ASP A 130 13.07 6.37 -8.37
C ASP A 130 13.01 5.50 -9.62
N GLU A 131 12.50 4.28 -9.48
CA GLU A 131 12.29 3.38 -10.60
C GLU A 131 11.18 3.87 -11.52
N ALA A 132 10.05 4.35 -10.99
CA ALA A 132 9.00 5.01 -11.76
C ALA A 132 9.56 6.20 -12.55
N LEU A 133 10.42 7.02 -11.91
CA LEU A 133 11.06 8.18 -12.54
C LEU A 133 11.98 7.74 -13.68
N ARG A 134 12.77 6.69 -13.46
CA ARG A 134 13.66 6.12 -14.49
C ARG A 134 12.86 5.61 -15.69
N ARG A 135 11.81 4.82 -15.44
CA ARG A 135 10.92 4.26 -16.49
C ARG A 135 10.13 5.34 -17.22
N ALA A 136 9.87 6.48 -16.57
CA ALA A 136 9.20 7.61 -17.22
C ALA A 136 9.99 8.16 -18.43
N GLY A 137 11.32 7.98 -18.43
CA GLY A 137 12.16 8.30 -19.58
C GLY A 137 11.84 7.49 -20.84
N ASP A 138 11.24 6.29 -20.71
CA ASP A 138 10.86 5.43 -21.84
C ASP A 138 9.51 5.86 -22.46
N LEU A 139 8.75 6.75 -21.80
CA LEU A 139 7.47 7.26 -22.31
C LEU A 139 7.67 8.23 -23.47
N VAL A 140 8.70 9.05 -23.39
CA VAL A 140 9.02 10.10 -24.35
C VAL A 140 10.52 10.11 -24.57
N ALA A 141 10.96 9.87 -25.80
CA ALA A 141 12.37 9.91 -26.17
C ALA A 141 12.91 11.35 -26.22
N PRO A 142 14.24 11.56 -26.31
CA PRO A 142 14.82 12.91 -26.37
C PRO A 142 14.33 13.79 -27.53
N ASP A 143 13.92 13.18 -28.64
CA ASP A 143 13.33 13.84 -29.81
C ASP A 143 11.82 14.11 -29.68
N LEU A 144 11.26 13.91 -28.48
CA LEU A 144 9.84 14.05 -28.14
C LEU A 144 8.90 13.03 -28.80
N SER A 145 9.43 11.98 -29.43
CA SER A 145 8.63 10.85 -29.89
C SER A 145 8.14 10.00 -28.71
N LEU A 146 6.95 9.40 -28.87
CA LEU A 146 6.34 8.58 -27.82
C LEU A 146 6.83 7.12 -27.90
N GLY A 147 7.07 6.52 -26.74
CA GLY A 147 7.30 5.09 -26.60
C GLY A 147 6.02 4.25 -26.66
N ALA A 148 6.11 2.99 -26.24
CA ALA A 148 4.94 2.13 -26.07
C ALA A 148 4.11 2.59 -24.86
N THR A 149 2.98 3.25 -25.12
CA THR A 149 2.20 3.97 -24.10
C THR A 149 0.74 3.51 -23.99
N SER A 150 0.28 2.59 -24.85
CA SER A 150 -1.07 2.03 -24.77
C SER A 150 -1.27 1.24 -23.47
N ILE A 151 -2.51 1.29 -22.97
CA ILE A 151 -2.99 0.53 -21.81
C ILE A 151 -4.20 -0.35 -22.17
N ASP A 152 -4.51 -0.49 -23.46
CA ASP A 152 -5.75 -1.12 -23.95
C ASP A 152 -5.85 -2.61 -23.61
N SER A 153 -4.70 -3.31 -23.55
CA SER A 153 -4.63 -4.71 -23.14
C SER A 153 -4.72 -4.93 -21.62
N GLY A 154 -4.80 -3.83 -20.85
CA GLY A 154 -4.63 -3.82 -19.40
C GLY A 154 -3.17 -4.04 -18.98
N CYS A 155 -2.77 -3.40 -17.89
CA CYS A 155 -1.45 -3.57 -17.29
C CYS A 155 -1.44 -4.79 -16.36
N LYS A 156 -0.31 -5.52 -16.32
CA LYS A 156 -0.21 -6.75 -15.52
C LYS A 156 0.31 -6.52 -14.11
N PHE A 157 1.17 -5.52 -13.92
CA PHE A 157 1.74 -5.15 -12.61
C PHE A 157 2.40 -6.32 -11.88
N ASP A 158 3.19 -7.07 -12.63
CA ASP A 158 3.88 -8.31 -12.22
C ASP A 158 5.38 -8.27 -12.55
N GLU A 159 5.98 -7.06 -12.62
CA GLU A 159 7.37 -6.82 -13.02
C GLU A 159 7.72 -7.32 -14.44
N SER A 160 6.74 -7.57 -15.30
CA SER A 160 7.02 -8.06 -16.65
C SER A 160 7.65 -6.99 -17.55
N ASP A 161 8.81 -7.30 -18.12
CA ASP A 161 9.42 -6.47 -19.19
C ASP A 161 8.57 -6.42 -20.48
N LYS A 162 7.54 -7.27 -20.59
CA LYS A 162 6.61 -7.29 -21.73
C LYS A 162 5.52 -6.21 -21.64
N ASP A 163 5.34 -5.58 -20.48
CA ASP A 163 4.37 -4.50 -20.32
C ASP A 163 4.80 -3.24 -21.08
N THR A 164 3.86 -2.34 -21.33
CA THR A 164 4.18 -1.07 -21.99
C THR A 164 4.98 -0.16 -21.06
N ALA A 165 5.68 0.84 -21.60
CA ALA A 165 6.43 1.80 -20.79
C ALA A 165 5.51 2.52 -19.79
N LYS A 166 4.27 2.81 -20.20
CA LYS A 166 3.26 3.41 -19.32
C LYS A 166 2.85 2.47 -18.18
N CYS A 167 2.58 1.20 -18.47
CA CYS A 167 2.26 0.23 -17.42
C CYS A 167 3.39 0.10 -16.38
N ARG A 168 4.65 0.09 -16.80
CA ARG A 168 5.80 0.04 -15.86
C ARG A 168 5.88 1.27 -14.96
N VAL A 169 5.65 2.46 -15.51
CA VAL A 169 5.62 3.69 -14.68
C VAL A 169 4.50 3.63 -13.66
N LEU A 170 3.30 3.21 -14.09
CA LEU A 170 2.15 3.05 -13.20
C LEU A 170 2.41 1.98 -12.13
N GLU A 171 3.07 0.87 -12.46
CA GLU A 171 3.42 -0.19 -11.50
C GLU A 171 4.23 0.39 -10.34
N TYR A 172 5.41 0.91 -10.62
CA TYR A 172 6.31 1.38 -9.57
C TYR A 172 5.75 2.59 -8.83
N PHE A 173 5.05 3.49 -9.52
CA PHE A 173 4.36 4.58 -8.83
C PHE A 173 3.27 4.04 -7.89
N GLY A 174 2.48 3.06 -8.34
CA GLY A 174 1.46 2.39 -7.54
C GLY A 174 2.03 1.67 -6.32
N LEU A 175 3.15 0.96 -6.47
CA LEU A 175 3.86 0.29 -5.36
C LEU A 175 4.32 1.29 -4.28
N ALA A 176 4.76 2.49 -4.67
CA ALA A 176 5.12 3.54 -3.72
C ALA A 176 3.89 4.11 -3.00
N LEU A 177 2.79 4.32 -3.74
CA LEU A 177 1.53 4.80 -3.17
C LEU A 177 0.90 3.78 -2.21
N HIS A 178 0.98 2.49 -2.53
CA HIS A 178 0.49 1.42 -1.67
C HIS A 178 1.08 1.49 -0.26
N ALA A 179 2.41 1.43 -0.17
CA ALA A 179 3.12 1.50 1.11
C ALA A 179 2.83 2.81 1.87
N ALA A 180 2.69 3.94 1.13
CA ALA A 180 2.33 5.22 1.73
C ALA A 180 0.92 5.24 2.31
N GLN A 181 -0.03 4.58 1.66
CA GLN A 181 -1.41 4.48 2.13
C GLN A 181 -1.48 3.54 3.35
N ASP A 182 -0.83 2.40 3.28
CA ASP A 182 -0.74 1.44 4.39
C ASP A 182 -0.08 2.02 5.63
N PHE A 183 0.92 2.90 5.47
CA PHE A 183 1.49 3.64 6.60
C PHE A 183 0.40 4.31 7.46
N TYR A 184 -0.58 4.98 6.85
CA TYR A 184 -1.62 5.66 7.63
C TYR A 184 -2.69 4.70 8.19
N SER A 185 -2.84 3.50 7.62
CA SER A 185 -3.71 2.48 8.19
C SER A 185 -3.06 1.75 9.36
N HIS A 186 -1.79 1.36 9.22
CA HIS A 186 -1.12 0.40 10.10
C HIS A 186 -0.25 1.05 11.18
N THR A 187 -0.21 2.38 11.24
CA THR A 187 0.53 3.11 12.27
C THR A 187 -0.37 3.88 13.22
N ASN A 188 0.24 4.35 14.31
CA ASN A 188 -0.38 5.24 15.27
C ASN A 188 -0.39 6.72 14.87
N TRP A 189 -0.01 7.06 13.62
CA TRP A 189 0.18 8.44 13.16
C TRP A 189 -1.05 9.34 13.42
N VAL A 190 -2.22 8.88 12.99
CA VAL A 190 -3.46 9.67 13.11
C VAL A 190 -4.24 9.41 14.40
N ASP A 191 -3.82 8.41 15.18
CA ASP A 191 -4.56 7.91 16.33
C ASP A 191 -4.70 8.95 17.43
N ALA A 192 -5.88 9.01 18.06
CA ALA A 192 -6.07 9.87 19.22
C ALA A 192 -5.17 9.44 20.39
N PRO A 193 -4.73 10.36 21.26
CA PRO A 193 -3.90 10.03 22.41
C PRO A 193 -4.60 9.04 23.36
N ARG A 194 -3.81 8.21 24.06
CA ARG A 194 -4.34 7.25 25.04
C ARG A 194 -3.93 7.66 26.45
N ALA A 195 -4.89 7.65 27.37
CA ALA A 195 -4.60 7.96 28.77
C ALA A 195 -3.72 6.89 29.43
N ASN A 196 -3.94 5.62 29.07
CA ASN A 196 -3.20 4.47 29.59
C ASN A 196 -2.79 3.55 28.42
N PRO A 197 -1.69 3.86 27.71
CA PRO A 197 -1.22 3.05 26.59
C PRO A 197 -0.88 1.63 27.02
N THR A 198 -1.20 0.65 26.17
CA THR A 198 -0.82 -0.76 26.36
C THR A 198 -0.32 -1.35 25.04
N VAL A 199 0.23 -2.56 25.07
CA VAL A 199 0.60 -3.28 23.84
C VAL A 199 -0.61 -3.49 22.90
N LYS A 200 -1.83 -3.63 23.44
CA LYS A 200 -3.06 -3.81 22.64
C LYS A 200 -3.73 -2.50 22.24
N ASP A 201 -3.37 -1.41 22.91
CA ASP A 201 -3.88 -0.07 22.64
C ASP A 201 -2.73 0.93 22.80
N PRO A 202 -1.75 0.94 21.87
CA PRO A 202 -0.58 1.79 21.97
C PRO A 202 -0.94 3.27 21.87
N GLN A 203 -0.03 4.13 22.32
CA GLN A 203 -0.17 5.58 22.27
C GLN A 203 -0.45 6.06 20.83
N GLY A 204 -1.39 7.01 20.66
CA GLY A 204 -1.61 7.70 19.39
C GLY A 204 -0.88 9.04 19.29
N LEU A 205 -0.47 9.44 18.09
CA LEU A 205 0.26 10.69 17.84
C LEU A 205 -0.64 11.88 17.45
N ASN A 206 -1.89 11.61 17.08
CA ASN A 206 -2.92 12.59 16.73
C ASN A 206 -2.56 13.55 15.59
N HIS A 207 -1.65 13.19 14.68
CA HIS A 207 -1.36 14.01 13.51
C HIS A 207 -2.51 14.00 12.51
N ASP A 208 -2.77 15.15 11.88
CA ASP A 208 -3.82 15.40 10.89
C ASP A 208 -3.28 15.82 9.51
N ALA A 209 -1.96 15.79 9.35
CA ALA A 209 -1.25 16.09 8.12
C ALA A 209 -0.38 14.90 7.66
N PRO A 210 0.02 14.87 6.38
CA PRO A 210 1.00 13.90 5.89
C PRO A 210 2.26 13.87 6.75
N ALA A 211 2.82 12.67 6.91
CA ALA A 211 3.97 12.48 7.75
C ALA A 211 5.23 13.03 7.06
N GLU A 212 5.79 14.12 7.60
CA GLU A 212 6.96 14.79 7.01
C GLU A 212 8.15 13.83 6.80
N TRP A 213 8.30 12.83 7.67
CA TRP A 213 9.36 11.82 7.55
C TRP A 213 9.23 10.94 6.30
N LEU A 214 8.03 10.76 5.75
CA LEU A 214 7.81 10.10 4.45
C LEU A 214 8.12 11.00 3.25
N GLY A 215 8.48 12.26 3.49
CA GLY A 215 8.94 13.22 2.50
C GLY A 215 10.43 13.09 2.17
N PRO A 216 10.93 13.87 1.18
CA PRO A 216 12.27 13.71 0.61
C PRO A 216 13.43 14.14 1.53
N ALA A 217 13.15 14.83 2.64
CA ALA A 217 14.17 15.35 3.53
C ALA A 217 15.09 14.24 4.07
N LEU A 218 16.39 14.53 4.18
CA LEU A 218 17.40 13.62 4.73
C LEU A 218 18.32 14.36 5.73
N PRO A 219 18.79 13.69 6.81
CA PRO A 219 18.38 12.35 7.24
C PRO A 219 16.93 12.36 7.75
N ALA A 220 16.13 11.37 7.34
CA ALA A 220 14.79 11.19 7.89
C ALA A 220 14.91 10.35 9.17
N GLU A 221 14.86 11.02 10.31
CA GLU A 221 14.74 10.35 11.60
C GLU A 221 13.33 9.78 11.76
N VAL A 222 13.22 8.60 12.37
CA VAL A 222 11.93 8.01 12.70
C VAL A 222 11.28 8.90 13.77
N PRO A 223 10.06 9.44 13.53
CA PRO A 223 9.40 10.30 14.50
C PRO A 223 9.28 9.64 15.87
N ALA A 224 9.50 10.43 16.93
CA ALA A 224 9.39 9.93 18.29
C ALA A 224 7.98 9.36 18.56
N GLY A 225 7.93 8.13 19.07
CA GLY A 225 6.67 7.47 19.41
C GLY A 225 5.91 6.88 18.21
N LEU A 226 6.42 6.98 16.98
CA LEU A 226 5.84 6.29 15.83
C LEU A 226 5.98 4.78 16.02
N VAL A 227 4.87 4.07 15.84
CA VAL A 227 4.84 2.60 15.78
C VAL A 227 3.95 2.15 14.62
N SER A 228 4.33 1.05 13.98
CA SER A 228 3.45 0.27 13.11
C SER A 228 3.22 -1.13 13.66
N GLY A 229 2.23 -1.85 13.15
CA GLY A 229 1.88 -3.17 13.66
C GLY A 229 2.83 -4.27 13.20
N CYS A 230 3.06 -5.28 14.05
CA CYS A 230 3.67 -6.54 13.63
C CYS A 230 2.74 -7.28 12.69
N TYR A 231 3.28 -7.83 11.61
CA TYR A 231 2.56 -8.71 10.71
C TYR A 231 3.33 -10.00 10.45
N GLY A 232 2.60 -11.11 10.36
CA GLY A 232 3.12 -12.42 9.99
C GLY A 232 1.96 -13.40 9.87
N PHE A 233 2.07 -14.43 9.01
CA PHE A 233 0.97 -15.36 8.82
C PHE A 233 1.23 -16.73 9.45
N PRO A 234 0.38 -17.21 10.38
CA PRO A 234 -0.75 -16.51 11.01
C PRO A 234 -0.30 -15.58 12.16
N GLU A 235 -0.91 -14.40 12.26
CA GLU A 235 -0.41 -13.27 13.08
C GLU A 235 -0.39 -13.60 14.58
N TRP A 236 -1.36 -14.37 15.06
CA TRP A 236 -1.39 -14.82 16.45
C TRP A 236 -0.20 -15.70 16.83
N ALA A 237 0.45 -16.38 15.88
CA ALA A 237 1.63 -17.19 16.11
C ALA A 237 2.94 -16.39 15.92
N SER A 238 2.96 -15.44 14.97
CA SER A 238 4.16 -14.67 14.62
C SER A 238 4.37 -13.41 15.49
N CYS A 239 3.30 -12.84 16.04
CA CYS A 239 3.32 -11.56 16.75
C CYS A 239 3.01 -11.69 18.26
N GLY A 240 3.40 -12.81 18.87
CA GLY A 240 3.19 -13.05 20.31
C GLY A 240 3.86 -11.96 21.16
N GLY A 241 3.07 -11.28 22.01
CA GLY A 241 3.57 -10.22 22.89
C GLY A 241 3.93 -8.89 22.20
N ARG A 242 3.66 -8.77 20.90
CA ARG A 242 3.89 -7.55 20.10
C ARG A 242 2.61 -6.75 19.88
N ILE A 243 2.75 -5.47 19.54
CA ILE A 243 1.68 -4.64 18.99
C ILE A 243 1.39 -5.21 17.61
N LYS A 244 0.18 -5.72 17.44
CA LYS A 244 -0.26 -6.38 16.22
C LYS A 244 -0.74 -5.36 15.19
N HIS A 245 -0.64 -5.72 13.91
CA HIS A 245 -1.35 -5.05 12.83
C HIS A 245 -2.85 -4.91 13.17
N ASP A 246 -3.45 -5.98 13.70
CA ASP A 246 -4.87 -5.98 14.13
C ASP A 246 -5.21 -4.89 15.16
N TYR A 247 -4.25 -4.44 15.97
CA TYR A 247 -4.48 -3.41 16.99
C TYR A 247 -4.38 -1.98 16.47
N LEU A 248 -3.67 -1.79 15.35
CA LEU A 248 -3.43 -0.47 14.77
C LEU A 248 -4.25 -0.21 13.52
N ASN A 249 -4.73 -1.26 12.84
CA ASN A 249 -5.35 -1.11 11.53
C ASN A 249 -6.56 -0.18 11.53
N LYS A 250 -6.71 0.50 10.40
CA LYS A 250 -7.87 1.34 10.06
C LYS A 250 -8.41 0.89 8.70
N ASP A 251 -8.38 -0.42 8.47
CA ASP A 251 -8.65 -0.99 7.15
C ASP A 251 -10.11 -0.87 6.74
N THR A 252 -11.00 -0.72 7.73
CA THR A 252 -12.45 -0.60 7.52
C THR A 252 -13.04 0.50 8.40
N VAL A 253 -14.18 1.03 7.97
CA VAL A 253 -14.96 2.03 8.73
C VAL A 253 -15.41 1.54 10.11
N HIS A 254 -15.42 0.21 10.32
CA HIS A 254 -15.81 -0.42 11.57
C HIS A 254 -14.63 -0.79 12.47
N THR A 255 -13.41 -0.29 12.19
CA THR A 255 -12.26 -0.51 13.08
C THR A 255 -12.56 -0.03 14.50
N GLY A 256 -12.32 -0.90 15.49
CA GLY A 256 -12.44 -0.57 16.90
C GLY A 256 -11.40 0.45 17.37
N ARG A 257 -10.33 0.67 16.58
CA ARG A 257 -9.25 1.63 16.87
C ARG A 257 -9.70 3.09 16.77
N GLY A 258 -10.67 3.36 15.90
CA GLY A 258 -11.08 4.70 15.48
C GLY A 258 -10.09 5.35 14.50
N GLY A 259 -10.40 6.56 14.04
CA GLY A 259 -9.50 7.34 13.17
C GLY A 259 -9.53 6.99 11.68
N TYR A 260 -10.43 6.10 11.23
CA TYR A 260 -10.59 5.69 9.83
C TYR A 260 -10.67 6.87 8.86
N ASP A 261 -11.64 7.78 9.07
CA ASP A 261 -11.84 8.92 8.16
C ASP A 261 -10.61 9.85 8.11
N LYS A 262 -9.93 9.99 9.25
CA LYS A 262 -8.70 10.79 9.37
C LYS A 262 -7.55 10.13 8.59
N ALA A 263 -7.36 8.82 8.74
CA ALA A 263 -6.36 8.07 7.96
C ALA A 263 -6.64 8.17 6.45
N MET A 264 -7.89 7.97 6.02
CA MET A 264 -8.30 8.11 4.61
C MET A 264 -8.02 9.52 4.06
N ALA A 265 -8.28 10.56 4.85
CA ALA A 265 -8.02 11.94 4.45
C ALA A 265 -6.51 12.25 4.35
N VAL A 266 -5.72 11.85 5.34
CA VAL A 266 -4.27 12.08 5.37
C VAL A 266 -3.57 11.26 4.28
N ALA A 267 -3.97 10.00 4.07
CA ALA A 267 -3.42 9.16 3.00
C ALA A 267 -3.70 9.74 1.60
N ALA A 268 -4.86 10.36 1.39
CA ALA A 268 -5.17 11.05 0.14
C ALA A 268 -4.32 12.31 -0.05
N ALA A 269 -4.10 13.07 1.02
CA ALA A 269 -3.21 14.23 0.98
C ALA A 269 -1.76 13.83 0.68
N ASP A 270 -1.23 12.77 1.31
CA ASP A 270 0.12 12.27 1.03
C ASP A 270 0.24 11.66 -0.37
N THR A 271 -0.78 10.92 -0.83
CA THR A 271 -0.84 10.43 -2.23
C THR A 271 -0.73 11.58 -3.23
N ARG A 272 -1.42 12.70 -2.97
CA ARG A 272 -1.31 13.90 -3.79
C ARG A 272 0.09 14.52 -3.71
N ALA A 273 0.63 14.68 -2.50
CA ALA A 273 1.98 15.22 -2.29
C ALA A 273 3.05 14.38 -3.01
N LYS A 274 2.93 13.05 -3.02
CA LYS A 274 3.84 12.16 -3.75
C LYS A 274 3.73 12.30 -5.27
N TRP A 275 2.52 12.53 -5.80
CA TRP A 275 2.36 12.87 -7.21
C TRP A 275 3.02 14.20 -7.57
N ASP A 276 2.84 15.22 -6.74
CA ASP A 276 3.42 16.55 -6.97
C ASP A 276 4.96 16.45 -6.91
N GLN A 277 5.51 15.77 -5.91
CA GLN A 277 6.95 15.48 -5.79
C GLN A 277 7.47 14.70 -7.00
N PHE A 278 6.78 13.64 -7.41
CA PHE A 278 7.18 12.86 -8.59
C PHE A 278 7.19 13.72 -9.86
N SER A 279 6.20 14.59 -10.01
CA SER A 279 6.08 15.51 -11.14
C SER A 279 7.24 16.51 -11.20
N GLU A 280 7.59 17.10 -10.07
CA GLU A 280 8.76 17.98 -9.94
C GLU A 280 10.04 17.25 -10.36
N ARG A 281 10.27 16.05 -9.84
CA ARG A 281 11.45 15.22 -10.20
C ARG A 281 11.50 14.84 -11.67
N VAL A 282 10.37 14.62 -12.32
CA VAL A 282 10.29 14.39 -13.78
C VAL A 282 10.73 15.63 -14.53
N LEU A 283 10.25 16.82 -14.15
CA LEU A 283 10.62 18.08 -14.78
C LEU A 283 12.10 18.42 -14.57
N GLU A 284 12.63 18.19 -13.37
CA GLU A 284 14.04 18.35 -13.05
C GLU A 284 14.94 17.43 -13.88
N ARG A 285 14.56 16.14 -13.99
CA ARG A 285 15.38 15.12 -14.66
C ARG A 285 15.34 15.22 -16.17
N TYR A 286 14.18 15.52 -16.75
CA TYR A 286 13.96 15.45 -18.20
C TYR A 286 13.81 16.82 -18.86
N GLY A 287 13.82 17.90 -18.09
CA GLY A 287 13.62 19.28 -18.58
C GLY A 287 12.15 19.58 -18.88
N GLN A 288 11.83 20.87 -19.05
CA GLN A 288 10.45 21.36 -19.16
C GLN A 288 9.67 20.73 -20.33
N ALA A 289 10.25 20.71 -21.53
CA ALA A 289 9.55 20.22 -22.73
C ALA A 289 9.27 18.71 -22.67
N ARG A 290 10.32 17.90 -22.47
CA ARG A 290 10.19 16.44 -22.40
C ARG A 290 9.48 16.00 -21.14
N GLY A 291 9.81 16.57 -19.99
CA GLY A 291 9.16 16.30 -18.71
C GLY A 291 7.66 16.62 -18.72
N GLY A 292 7.26 17.77 -19.29
CA GLY A 292 5.84 18.12 -19.46
C GLY A 292 5.09 17.10 -20.31
N LYS A 293 5.69 16.64 -21.42
CA LYS A 293 5.12 15.59 -22.28
C LYS A 293 5.04 14.23 -21.56
N ILE A 294 6.05 13.86 -20.77
CA ILE A 294 6.01 12.67 -19.90
C ILE A 294 4.82 12.73 -18.93
N LEU A 295 4.63 13.86 -18.23
CA LEU A 295 3.52 14.00 -17.28
C LEU A 295 2.16 13.98 -17.95
N CYS A 296 2.04 14.51 -19.16
CA CYS A 296 0.83 14.35 -19.97
C CYS A 296 0.56 12.87 -20.27
N VAL A 297 1.57 12.14 -20.78
CA VAL A 297 1.45 10.72 -21.15
C VAL A 297 1.04 9.85 -19.97
N ILE A 298 1.58 10.12 -18.78
CA ILE A 298 1.24 9.37 -17.57
C ILE A 298 -0.25 9.49 -17.25
N LYS A 299 -0.86 10.66 -17.43
CA LYS A 299 -2.24 10.95 -17.06
C LYS A 299 -3.28 10.61 -18.13
N ALA A 300 -2.93 10.72 -19.40
CA ALA A 300 -3.86 10.63 -20.53
C ALA A 300 -4.20 9.20 -20.94
N ASP A 301 -5.46 8.87 -21.18
CA ASP A 301 -5.93 7.56 -21.64
C ASP A 301 -5.39 7.23 -23.04
N ASP A 302 -5.37 8.22 -23.94
CA ASP A 302 -4.76 8.14 -25.27
C ASP A 302 -3.66 9.20 -25.43
N PRO A 303 -2.42 8.88 -25.04
CA PRO A 303 -1.30 9.82 -25.13
C PRO A 303 -0.95 10.26 -26.55
N ARG A 304 -1.26 9.43 -27.57
CA ARG A 304 -0.96 9.78 -28.97
C ARG A 304 -1.85 10.92 -29.45
N ARG A 305 -3.07 11.02 -28.92
CA ARG A 305 -4.01 12.09 -29.22
C ARG A 305 -3.86 13.29 -28.29
N ALA A 306 -3.71 13.05 -27.00
CA ALA A 306 -3.77 14.09 -25.97
C ALA A 306 -2.44 14.84 -25.77
N CYS A 307 -1.30 14.21 -26.08
CA CYS A 307 0.03 14.70 -25.73
C CYS A 307 0.94 14.90 -26.95
N ALA A 308 0.38 14.95 -28.16
CA ALA A 308 1.10 15.14 -29.42
C ALA A 308 1.90 16.45 -29.42
#